data_AF-A0A330M0N8-F1
#
_entry.id   AF-A0A330M0N8-F1
#
_cell.length_a   1.000
_cell.length_b   1.000
_cell.length_c   1.000
_cell.angle_alpha   90.00
_cell.angle_beta   90.00
_cell.angle_gamma   90.00
#
_symmetry.space_group_name_H-M   'P 1'
#
loop_
_entity.id
_entity.type
_entity.pdbx_description
1 polymer ?
#
loop_
_entity_poly.entity_id
_entity_poly.type
_entity_poly.pdbx_seq_one_letter_code
_entity_poly.pdbx_strand_id
1 'polypeptide(L)'
;MSIFNAEQWAKSHLQHAKLGDVRRADRLVSTLANMARSSGKSIAPSCRGNEAELEGAYRLIRNDNISPDMIRVAGFQHTANEAASVAEILALIIPMMLMKKKVASGRMRHIFAESV
;
A
#
# COMPACT_ATOMS: atom_id res chain seq x y z
N MET A 1 -17.50 11.84 6.73
CA MET A 1 -17.02 11.41 5.39
C MET A 1 -15.54 11.74 5.25
N SER A 2 -14.67 10.73 5.32
CA SER A 2 -13.21 10.89 5.26
C SER A 2 -12.64 10.92 3.82
N ILE A 3 -13.47 10.65 2.80
CA ILE A 3 -13.02 10.34 1.43
C ILE A 3 -12.25 11.46 0.72
N PHE A 4 -12.54 12.72 1.03
CA PHE A 4 -11.85 13.87 0.41
C PHE A 4 -10.52 14.22 1.08
N ASN A 5 -10.22 13.62 2.23
CA ASN A 5 -8.97 13.81 2.94
C ASN A 5 -8.22 12.47 3.00
N ALA A 6 -7.16 12.35 2.20
CA ALA A 6 -6.39 11.11 2.07
C ALA A 6 -5.84 10.58 3.41
N GLU A 7 -5.46 11.45 4.34
CA GLU A 7 -4.95 11.05 5.66
C GLU A 7 -6.07 10.52 6.54
N GLN A 8 -7.21 11.22 6.58
CA GLN A 8 -8.37 10.78 7.33
C GLN A 8 -8.94 9.49 6.76
N TRP A 9 -8.96 9.35 5.43
CA TRP A 9 -9.35 8.12 4.74
C TRP A 9 -8.45 6.95 5.12
N ALA A 10 -7.12 7.11 4.99
CA ALA A 10 -6.18 6.03 5.30
C ALA A 10 -6.25 5.62 6.77
N LYS A 11 -6.38 6.60 7.67
CA LYS A 11 -6.54 6.38 9.11
C LYS A 11 -7.83 5.62 9.42
N SER A 12 -8.96 6.01 8.85
CA SER A 12 -10.25 5.33 9.11
C SER A 12 -10.25 3.88 8.64
N HIS A 13 -9.55 3.58 7.54
CA HIS A 13 -9.52 2.24 6.96
C HIS A 13 -8.53 1.30 7.66
N LEU A 14 -7.39 1.80 8.16
CA LEU A 14 -6.23 0.95 8.43
C LEU A 14 -5.50 1.19 9.75
N GLN A 15 -5.87 2.19 10.55
CA GLN A 15 -5.21 2.44 11.84
C GLN A 15 -5.32 1.23 12.79
N HIS A 16 -6.37 0.43 12.67
CA HIS A 16 -6.65 -0.77 13.47
C HIS A 16 -6.01 -2.05 12.89
N ALA A 17 -5.14 -1.93 11.89
CA ALA A 17 -4.44 -3.08 11.32
C ALA A 17 -3.52 -3.73 12.37
N LYS A 18 -3.75 -5.03 12.64
CA LYS A 18 -2.96 -5.80 13.60
C LYS A 18 -1.67 -6.30 12.95
N LEU A 19 -0.67 -5.42 12.89
CA LEU A 19 0.64 -5.69 12.25
C LEU A 19 1.75 -6.07 13.24
N GLY A 20 1.40 -6.30 14.52
CA GLY A 20 2.32 -6.69 15.58
C GLY A 20 3.23 -5.57 16.14
N ASP A 21 3.23 -4.39 15.52
CA ASP A 21 3.95 -3.20 15.99
C ASP A 21 3.17 -1.95 15.54
N VAL A 22 2.88 -1.04 16.48
CA VAL A 22 2.12 0.20 16.21
C VAL A 22 2.80 1.06 15.13
N ARG A 23 4.15 1.07 15.09
CA ARG A 23 4.91 1.84 14.11
C ARG A 23 4.70 1.33 12.68
N ARG A 24 4.36 0.05 12.51
CA ARG A 24 4.03 -0.53 11.20
C ARG A 24 2.65 -0.06 10.74
N ALA A 25 1.69 0.02 11.66
CA ALA A 25 0.35 0.54 11.37
C ALA A 25 0.42 2.03 11.01
N ASP A 26 1.18 2.83 11.77
CA ASP A 26 1.38 4.26 11.45
C ASP A 26 2.01 4.46 10.07
N ARG A 27 3.02 3.63 9.75
CA ARG A 27 3.68 3.66 8.44
C ARG A 27 2.78 3.22 7.30
N LEU A 28 1.91 2.24 7.54
CA LEU A 28 0.89 1.82 6.58
C LEU A 28 -0.07 2.98 6.27
N VAL A 29 -0.55 3.66 7.32
CA VAL A 29 -1.46 4.81 7.18
C VAL A 29 -0.80 5.94 6.39
N SER A 30 0.43 6.34 6.74
CA SER A 30 1.12 7.42 6.03
C SER A 30 1.44 7.07 4.58
N THR A 31 1.89 5.85 4.32
CA THR A 31 2.18 5.36 2.97
C THR A 31 0.93 5.39 2.10
N LEU A 32 -0.21 4.91 2.62
CA LEU A 32 -1.45 4.87 1.85
C LEU A 32 -2.11 6.23 1.69
N ALA A 33 -1.98 7.14 2.66
CA ALA A 33 -2.40 8.52 2.49
C ALA A 33 -1.65 9.20 1.33
N ASN A 34 -0.33 8.98 1.25
CA ASN A 34 0.49 9.50 0.14
C ASN A 34 0.08 8.89 -1.21
N MET A 35 -0.14 7.58 -1.26
CA MET A 35 -0.60 6.90 -2.49
C MET A 35 -1.99 7.35 -2.91
N ALA A 36 -2.94 7.51 -1.98
CA ALA A 36 -4.30 7.97 -2.27
C ALA A 36 -4.31 9.42 -2.82
N ARG A 37 -3.53 10.31 -2.20
CA ARG A 37 -3.34 11.70 -2.68
C ARG A 37 -2.76 11.77 -4.09
N SER A 38 -1.98 10.76 -4.48
CA SER A 38 -1.30 10.67 -5.77
C SER A 38 -1.76 9.46 -6.59
N SER A 39 -3.06 9.15 -6.54
CA SER A 39 -3.64 7.96 -7.13
C SER A 39 -3.19 7.75 -8.58
N GLY A 40 -2.74 6.54 -8.90
CA GLY A 40 -2.21 6.18 -10.22
C GLY A 40 -0.73 6.48 -10.44
N LYS A 41 -0.05 7.18 -9.54
CA LYS A 41 1.40 7.40 -9.59
C LYS A 41 2.16 6.28 -8.85
N SER A 42 3.46 6.17 -9.10
CA SER A 42 4.34 5.28 -8.32
C SER A 42 4.61 5.85 -6.92
N ILE A 43 5.25 5.05 -6.05
CA ILE A 43 5.54 5.44 -4.66
C ILE A 43 6.44 6.67 -4.59
N ALA A 44 7.49 6.73 -5.41
CA ALA A 44 8.46 7.82 -5.40
C ALA A 44 7.84 9.22 -5.57
N PRO A 45 7.06 9.51 -6.63
CA PRO A 45 6.37 10.79 -6.76
C PRO A 45 5.27 11.00 -5.71
N SER A 46 4.70 9.93 -5.13
CA SER A 46 3.70 10.04 -4.05
C SER A 46 4.30 10.63 -2.76
N CYS A 47 5.59 10.38 -2.51
CA CYS A 47 6.35 10.92 -1.38
C CYS A 47 6.84 12.37 -1.57
N ARG A 48 6.60 12.99 -2.74
CA ARG A 48 6.89 14.43 -3.00
C ARG A 48 8.32 14.88 -2.61
N GLY A 49 9.30 14.02 -2.83
CA GLY A 49 10.71 14.30 -2.52
C GLY A 49 11.13 14.05 -1.07
N ASN A 50 10.23 13.56 -0.21
CA ASN A 50 10.60 13.15 1.16
C ASN A 50 11.27 11.76 1.14
N GLU A 51 12.58 11.73 1.35
CA GLU A 51 13.39 10.50 1.35
C GLU A 51 13.02 9.54 2.49
N ALA A 52 12.70 10.06 3.67
CA ALA A 52 12.35 9.22 4.82
C ALA A 52 11.00 8.50 4.60
N GLU A 53 10.03 9.19 4.00
CA GLU A 53 8.77 8.58 3.58
C GLU A 53 8.98 7.55 2.47
N LEU A 54 9.84 7.85 1.50
CA LEU A 54 10.14 6.96 0.38
C LEU A 54 10.78 5.65 0.86
N GLU A 55 11.84 5.75 1.65
CA GLU A 55 12.50 4.59 2.25
C GLU A 55 11.55 3.84 3.20
N GLY A 56 10.75 4.57 3.97
CA GLY A 56 9.72 4.00 4.83
C GLY A 56 8.71 3.15 4.06
N ALA A 57 8.20 3.66 2.94
CA ALA A 57 7.22 2.98 2.10
C ALA A 57 7.80 1.72 1.44
N TYR A 58 9.02 1.78 0.89
CA TYR A 58 9.65 0.59 0.34
C TYR A 58 10.00 -0.46 1.40
N ARG A 59 10.46 -0.02 2.58
CA ARG A 59 10.69 -0.93 3.73
C ARG A 59 9.39 -1.60 4.18
N LEU A 60 8.26 -0.90 4.17
CA LEU A 60 6.95 -1.45 4.51
C LEU A 60 6.56 -2.60 3.55
N ILE A 61 6.66 -2.37 2.24
CA ILE A 61 6.20 -3.32 1.21
C ILE A 61 7.04 -4.61 1.16
N ARG A 62 8.32 -4.52 1.53
CA ARG A 62 9.24 -5.66 1.60
C ARG A 62 9.41 -6.25 3.01
N ASN A 63 8.57 -5.85 3.97
CA ASN A 63 8.70 -6.30 5.35
C ASN A 63 8.03 -7.67 5.55
N ASP A 64 8.84 -8.72 5.76
CA ASP A 64 8.34 -10.09 5.97
C ASP A 64 7.52 -10.25 7.26
N ASN A 65 7.65 -9.33 8.22
CA ASN A 65 6.82 -9.33 9.43
C ASN A 65 5.46 -8.64 9.25
N ILE A 66 5.14 -8.17 8.05
CA ILE A 66 3.84 -7.58 7.72
C ILE A 66 3.06 -8.57 6.86
N SER A 67 1.98 -9.12 7.44
CA SER A 67 1.07 -9.97 6.69
C SER A 67 0.17 -9.13 5.78
N PRO A 68 0.16 -9.37 4.45
CA PRO A 68 -0.77 -8.70 3.53
C PRO A 68 -2.24 -9.01 3.85
N ASP A 69 -2.54 -10.19 4.41
CA ASP A 69 -3.89 -10.54 4.84
C ASP A 69 -4.38 -9.64 5.96
N MET A 70 -3.51 -9.29 6.91
CA MET A 70 -3.89 -8.42 8.01
C MET A 70 -4.14 -6.98 7.56
N ILE A 71 -3.53 -6.54 6.45
CA ILE A 71 -3.86 -5.28 5.79
C ILE A 71 -5.26 -5.36 5.16
N ARG A 72 -5.57 -6.45 4.44
CA ARG A 72 -6.90 -6.67 3.83
C ARG A 72 -8.01 -6.72 4.88
N VAL A 73 -7.81 -7.50 5.95
CA VAL A 73 -8.78 -7.66 7.05
C VAL A 73 -9.11 -6.31 7.69
N ALA A 74 -8.13 -5.42 7.87
CA ALA A 74 -8.39 -4.08 8.41
C ALA A 74 -9.36 -3.29 7.50
N GLY A 75 -9.12 -3.31 6.19
CA GLY A 75 -10.02 -2.70 5.20
C GLY A 75 -11.41 -3.32 5.21
N PHE A 76 -11.51 -4.66 5.24
CA PHE A 76 -12.80 -5.37 5.31
C PHE A 76 -13.59 -5.02 6.57
N GLN A 77 -12.92 -4.92 7.72
CA GLN A 77 -13.56 -4.53 8.96
C GLN A 77 -14.12 -3.10 8.88
N HIS A 78 -13.40 -2.18 8.22
CA HIS A 78 -13.94 -0.84 7.99
C HIS A 78 -15.20 -0.89 7.13
N THR A 79 -15.19 -1.64 6.02
CA THR A 79 -16.39 -1.83 5.19
C THR A 79 -17.56 -2.43 5.97
N ALA A 80 -17.31 -3.45 6.81
CA ALA A 80 -18.34 -4.06 7.64
C ALA A 80 -18.94 -3.07 8.65
N ASN A 81 -18.11 -2.21 9.25
CA ASN A 81 -18.57 -1.19 10.18
C ASN A 81 -19.44 -0.13 9.49
N GLU A 82 -19.07 0.32 8.30
CA GLU A 82 -19.90 1.28 7.53
C GLU A 82 -21.22 0.63 7.08
N ALA A 83 -21.17 -0.62 6.62
CA ALA A 83 -22.33 -1.38 6.16
C ALA A 83 -23.35 -1.67 7.28
N ALA A 84 -22.92 -1.76 8.53
CA ALA A 84 -23.81 -2.00 9.67
C ALA A 84 -24.89 -0.91 9.86
N SER A 85 -24.68 0.27 9.28
CA SER A 85 -25.65 1.38 9.30
C SER A 85 -26.70 1.32 8.20
N VAL A 86 -26.61 0.35 7.28
CA VAL A 86 -27.46 0.23 6.09
C VAL A 86 -28.33 -1.01 6.20
N ALA A 87 -29.62 -0.89 5.86
CA ALA A 87 -30.60 -1.97 6.02
C ALA A 87 -30.40 -3.14 5.04
N GLU A 88 -29.86 -2.86 3.85
CA GLU A 88 -29.69 -3.84 2.78
C GLU A 88 -28.38 -3.57 2.04
N ILE A 89 -27.66 -4.64 1.67
CA ILE A 89 -26.38 -4.56 0.97
C ILE A 89 -26.36 -5.49 -0.24
N LEU A 90 -25.61 -5.10 -1.27
CA LEU A 90 -25.32 -5.94 -2.42
C LEU A 90 -23.84 -6.37 -2.40
N ALA A 91 -23.59 -7.66 -2.21
CA ALA A 91 -22.24 -8.23 -2.21
C ALA A 91 -21.87 -8.72 -3.61
N LEU A 92 -21.15 -7.89 -4.38
CA LEU A 92 -20.67 -8.24 -5.72
C LEU A 92 -19.37 -9.06 -5.63
N ILE A 93 -19.33 -10.23 -6.29
CA ILE A 93 -18.15 -11.12 -6.32
C ILE A 93 -17.83 -11.49 -7.76
N ILE A 94 -16.61 -11.18 -8.20
CA ILE A 94 -16.09 -11.53 -9.52
C ILE A 94 -14.62 -11.98 -9.36
N PRO A 95 -14.21 -13.16 -9.86
CA PRO A 95 -12.81 -13.55 -9.86
C PRO A 95 -12.00 -12.69 -10.84
N MET A 96 -10.88 -12.13 -10.40
CA MET A 96 -9.96 -11.31 -11.21
C MET A 96 -8.53 -11.87 -11.10
N MET A 97 -7.80 -11.93 -12.21
CA MET A 97 -6.40 -12.33 -12.25
C MET A 97 -5.48 -11.11 -12.44
N LEU A 98 -4.45 -10.98 -11.59
CA LEU A 98 -3.42 -9.95 -11.73
C LEU A 98 -2.19 -10.52 -12.44
N MET A 99 -1.96 -10.12 -13.69
CA MET A 99 -0.81 -10.57 -14.48
C MET A 99 0.39 -9.63 -14.30
N LYS A 100 1.59 -10.19 -14.12
CA LYS A 100 2.85 -9.45 -14.09
C LYS A 100 3.79 -10.01 -15.17
N LYS A 101 4.17 -9.16 -16.14
CA LYS A 101 5.27 -9.44 -17.07
C LYS A 101 6.41 -8.50 -16.72
N LYS A 102 7.48 -9.02 -16.11
CA LYS A 102 8.72 -8.25 -15.96
C LYS A 102 9.38 -8.15 -17.33
N VAL A 103 9.45 -6.95 -17.89
CA VAL A 103 10.30 -6.69 -19.05
C VAL A 103 11.72 -6.62 -18.52
N ALA A 104 12.54 -7.65 -18.79
CA ALA A 104 13.97 -7.58 -18.55
C ALA A 104 14.56 -6.58 -19.56
N SER A 105 14.74 -5.33 -19.13
CA SER A 105 15.48 -4.34 -19.90
C SER A 105 16.98 -4.68 -19.82
N GLY A 106 17.44 -5.58 -20.70
CA GLY A 106 18.86 -5.80 -20.93
C GLY A 106 19.48 -4.63 -21.70
N ARG A 107 20.15 -3.71 -20.99
CA ARG A 107 21.33 -2.94 -21.44
C ARG A 107 21.78 -1.93 -20.38
N MET A 108 22.85 -2.25 -19.65
CA MET A 108 24.03 -1.39 -19.42
C MET A 108 25.01 -2.08 -18.46
N ARG A 109 26.16 -2.52 -18.99
CA ARG A 109 27.52 -2.17 -18.53
C ARG A 109 28.53 -3.10 -19.21
N HIS A 110 29.37 -2.51 -20.06
CA HIS A 110 30.76 -2.94 -20.19
C HIS A 110 31.34 -3.03 -18.78
N ILE A 111 31.74 -4.23 -18.38
CA ILE A 111 32.72 -4.41 -17.32
C ILE A 111 33.83 -5.21 -17.98
N PHE A 112 34.97 -4.52 -18.13
CA PHE A 112 36.26 -5.13 -18.45
C PHE A 112 36.46 -6.36 -17.57
N ALA A 113 36.64 -7.53 -18.18
CA ALA A 113 37.42 -8.60 -17.59
C ALA A 113 38.77 -8.52 -18.30
N GLU A 114 39.75 -7.94 -17.61
CA GLU A 114 41.15 -7.98 -17.98
C GLU A 114 41.57 -9.43 -18.16
N SER A 115 42.10 -9.73 -19.33
CA SER A 115 43.00 -10.83 -19.60
C SER A 115 44.33 -10.57 -18.90
N VAL A 116 44.65 -11.32 -17.85
CA VAL A 116 45.91 -12.08 -17.65
C VAL A 116 45.61 -13.29 -16.80
#